data_AF-A0A1E1W1I3-F1
#
_entry.id   AF-A0A1E1W1I3-F1
#
_cell.length_a   1.000
_cell.length_b   1.000
_cell.length_c   1.000
_cell.angle_alpha   90.00
_cell.angle_beta   90.00
_cell.angle_gamma   90.00
#
_symmetry.space_group_name_H-M   'P 1'
#
loop_
_entity.id
_entity.type
_entity.pdbx_description
1 polymer ?
#
loop_
_entity_poly.entity_id
_entity_poly.type
_entity_poly.pdbx_seq_one_letter_code
_entity_poly.pdbx_strand_id
1 'polypeptide(L)'
;GILVGVFASFMVLVYYVSKLLPKKTFTYGILIGGWTVGVYLLQQVWDNIRSIVLAHQTYTFWYTIVVSFISFLVCYRIGPPKNQRSKNLVMWTLQAIGVLMIFFSSEYQEASAAVIVSSLIAKYFPESLLRKIQGYWRRRFPPKMRLLTSEEYYEQGARETKVALDNLRKYCSSPDCAQWNIMLKLNDSRRFASFVEGNSHLSDEEVLDYESYAFSMDRKSKPRPLANSTGDHLEISEDDSSDEEEDEV
;
A
#
# COMPACT_ATOMS: atom_id res chain seq x y z
N GLY A 1 -32.68 11.35 -10.03
CA GLY A 1 -33.48 10.13 -9.80
C GLY A 1 -34.53 10.38 -8.74
N ILE A 2 -34.22 10.05 -7.47
CA ILE A 2 -35.17 10.17 -6.35
C ILE A 2 -35.63 11.62 -6.14
N LEU A 3 -34.71 12.59 -6.08
CA LEU A 3 -35.07 14.01 -5.97
C LEU A 3 -35.96 14.48 -7.13
N VAL A 4 -35.59 14.14 -8.36
CA VAL A 4 -36.39 14.46 -9.56
C VAL A 4 -37.78 13.80 -9.49
N GLY A 5 -37.88 12.58 -8.96
CA GLY A 5 -39.16 11.89 -8.74
C GLY A 5 -40.02 12.55 -7.66
N VAL A 6 -39.41 12.99 -6.57
CA VAL A 6 -40.11 13.74 -5.50
C VAL A 6 -40.59 15.09 -6.02
N PHE A 7 -39.74 15.83 -6.75
CA PHE A 7 -40.12 17.10 -7.38
C PHE A 7 -41.20 16.91 -8.44
N ALA A 8 -41.11 15.86 -9.28
CA ALA A 8 -42.13 15.54 -10.28
C ALA A 8 -43.47 15.16 -9.63
N SER A 9 -43.44 14.35 -8.57
CA SER A 9 -44.64 13.98 -7.80
C SER A 9 -45.30 15.22 -7.17
N PHE A 10 -44.50 16.13 -6.62
CA PHE A 10 -44.98 17.40 -6.08
C PHE A 10 -45.57 18.30 -7.18
N MET A 11 -44.92 18.37 -8.34
CA MET A 11 -45.41 19.14 -9.49
C MET A 11 -46.74 18.61 -10.01
N VAL A 12 -46.90 17.29 -10.07
CA VAL A 12 -48.17 16.63 -10.44
C VAL A 12 -49.27 16.95 -9.42
N LEU A 13 -48.95 16.96 -8.12
CA LEU A 13 -49.91 17.32 -7.07
C LEU A 13 -50.38 18.77 -7.23
N VAL A 14 -49.45 19.71 -7.43
CA VAL A 14 -49.77 21.13 -7.69
C VAL A 14 -50.59 21.27 -8.97
N TYR A 15 -50.27 20.51 -10.01
CA TYR A 15 -51.04 20.48 -11.26
C TYR A 15 -52.49 20.02 -11.02
N TYR A 16 -52.70 18.92 -10.28
CA TYR A 16 -54.05 18.45 -9.95
C TYR A 16 -54.85 19.46 -9.13
N VAL A 17 -54.23 20.08 -8.11
CA VAL A 17 -54.85 21.13 -7.29
C VAL A 17 -55.21 22.35 -8.15
N SER A 18 -54.33 22.74 -9.07
CA SER A 18 -54.58 23.84 -10.01
C SER A 18 -55.71 23.54 -11.01
N LYS A 19 -55.96 22.26 -11.31
CA LYS A 19 -57.04 21.82 -12.19
C LYS A 19 -58.40 21.75 -11.49
N LEU A 20 -58.41 21.49 -10.17
CA LEU A 20 -59.62 21.53 -9.35
C LEU A 20 -60.07 22.95 -8.99
N LEU A 21 -59.17 23.94 -8.98
CA LEU A 21 -59.48 25.32 -8.60
C LEU A 21 -59.51 26.24 -9.83
N PRO A 22 -60.69 26.69 -10.30
CA PRO A 22 -60.86 27.37 -11.59
C PRO A 22 -60.31 28.81 -11.67
N LYS A 23 -59.69 29.34 -10.60
CA LYS A 23 -59.20 30.72 -10.55
C LYS A 23 -57.68 30.76 -10.37
N LYS A 24 -56.96 31.22 -11.41
CA LYS A 24 -55.49 31.33 -11.45
C LYS A 24 -54.87 32.06 -10.25
N THR A 25 -55.59 32.99 -9.63
CA THR A 25 -55.14 33.76 -8.45
C THR A 25 -55.01 32.91 -7.18
N PHE A 26 -55.89 31.93 -6.98
CA PHE A 26 -55.84 31.05 -5.79
C PHE A 26 -54.67 30.07 -5.86
N THR A 27 -54.30 29.60 -7.06
CA THR A 27 -53.16 28.70 -7.26
C THR A 27 -51.83 29.34 -6.85
N TYR A 28 -51.58 30.60 -7.21
CA TYR A 28 -50.39 31.33 -6.75
C TYR A 28 -50.42 31.60 -5.24
N GLY A 29 -51.61 31.88 -4.68
CA GLY A 29 -51.79 32.02 -3.24
C GLY A 29 -51.47 30.74 -2.45
N ILE A 30 -51.85 29.57 -2.98
CA ILE A 30 -51.53 28.26 -2.39
C ILE A 30 -50.04 27.91 -2.56
N LEU A 31 -49.41 28.31 -3.66
CA LEU A 31 -47.98 28.04 -3.87
C LEU A 31 -47.11 28.88 -2.91
N ILE A 32 -47.41 30.17 -2.79
CA ILE A 32 -46.69 31.09 -1.89
C ILE A 32 -47.04 30.77 -0.43
N GLY A 33 -48.33 30.60 -0.13
CA GLY A 33 -48.81 30.27 1.21
C GLY A 33 -48.39 28.88 1.67
N GLY A 34 -48.36 27.89 0.77
CA GLY A 34 -47.90 26.54 1.07
C GLY A 34 -46.39 26.51 1.35
N TRP A 35 -45.60 27.32 0.65
CA TRP A 35 -44.17 27.48 0.94
C TRP A 35 -43.94 28.13 2.30
N THR A 36 -44.64 29.23 2.62
CA THR A 36 -44.48 29.91 3.92
C THR A 36 -44.97 29.06 5.08
N VAL A 37 -46.09 28.35 4.93
CA VAL A 37 -46.59 27.39 5.93
C VAL A 37 -45.61 26.22 6.09
N GLY A 38 -45.04 25.72 4.99
CA GLY A 38 -44.02 24.68 5.03
C GLY A 38 -42.76 25.11 5.79
N VAL A 39 -42.23 26.30 5.48
CA VAL A 39 -41.09 26.88 6.19
C VAL A 39 -41.42 27.11 7.67
N TYR A 40 -42.62 27.62 7.98
CA TYR A 40 -43.06 27.85 9.36
C TYR A 40 -43.16 26.55 10.16
N LEU A 41 -43.76 25.50 9.60
CA LEU A 41 -43.82 24.19 10.25
C LEU A 41 -42.42 23.59 10.45
N LEU A 42 -41.53 23.76 9.47
CA LEU A 42 -40.16 23.26 9.56
C LEU A 42 -39.35 24.02 10.62
N GLN A 43 -39.53 25.34 10.71
CA GLN A 43 -38.95 26.18 11.75
C GLN A 43 -39.49 25.80 13.13
N GLN A 44 -40.81 25.59 13.24
CA GLN A 44 -41.44 25.12 14.47
C GLN A 44 -40.88 23.77 14.93
N VAL A 45 -40.73 22.81 14.02
CA VAL A 45 -40.10 21.52 14.34
C VAL A 45 -38.66 21.70 14.80
N TRP A 46 -37.89 22.56 14.12
CA TRP A 46 -36.51 22.85 14.49
C TRP A 46 -36.38 23.43 15.91
N ASP A 47 -37.20 24.42 16.23
CA ASP A 47 -37.17 25.08 17.55
C ASP A 47 -37.61 24.12 18.66
N ASN A 48 -38.62 23.27 18.40
CA ASN A 48 -39.03 22.22 19.34
C ASN A 48 -37.94 21.17 19.56
N ILE A 49 -37.28 20.70 18.49
CA ILE A 49 -36.15 19.77 18.60
C ILE A 49 -35.02 20.41 19.41
N ARG A 50 -34.65 21.66 19.09
CA ARG A 50 -33.61 22.38 19.82
C ARG A 50 -33.95 22.52 21.30
N SER A 51 -35.20 22.85 21.61
CA SER A 51 -35.70 22.95 22.99
C SER A 51 -35.56 21.61 23.74
N ILE A 52 -35.97 20.50 23.13
CA ILE A 52 -35.86 19.16 23.72
C ILE A 52 -34.40 18.77 23.93
N VAL A 53 -33.55 19.01 22.94
CA VAL A 53 -32.11 18.71 22.99
C VAL A 53 -31.43 19.49 24.11
N LEU A 54 -31.75 20.79 24.28
CA LEU A 54 -31.17 21.63 25.33
C LEU A 54 -31.73 21.30 26.72
N ALA A 55 -33.01 20.95 26.83
CA ALA A 55 -33.62 20.58 28.10
C ALA A 55 -33.13 19.22 28.63
N HIS A 56 -32.83 18.26 27.73
CA HIS A 56 -32.45 16.89 28.08
C HIS A 56 -31.17 16.45 27.37
N GLN A 57 -30.09 17.25 27.49
CA GLN A 57 -28.82 17.01 26.80
C GLN A 57 -28.25 15.61 27.08
N THR A 58 -28.24 15.18 28.35
CA THR A 58 -27.65 13.90 28.75
C THR A 58 -28.39 12.69 28.16
N TYR A 59 -29.73 12.71 28.19
CA TYR A 59 -30.55 11.63 27.62
C TYR A 59 -30.44 11.58 26.10
N THR A 60 -30.44 12.74 25.46
CA THR A 60 -30.26 12.85 24.01
C THR A 60 -28.91 12.29 23.58
N PHE A 61 -27.85 12.61 24.31
CA PHE A 61 -26.50 12.11 24.04
C PHE A 61 -26.39 10.59 24.17
N TRP A 62 -26.91 10.00 25.24
CA TRP A 62 -26.90 8.54 25.39
C TRP A 62 -27.75 7.84 24.33
N TYR A 63 -28.92 8.40 24.00
CA TYR A 63 -29.78 7.86 22.95
C TYR A 63 -29.10 7.86 21.58
N THR A 64 -28.42 8.95 21.20
CA THR A 64 -27.70 9.02 19.92
C THR A 64 -26.54 8.03 19.87
N ILE A 65 -25.80 7.84 20.97
CA ILE A 65 -24.74 6.81 21.05
C ILE A 65 -25.32 5.41 20.85
N VAL A 66 -26.36 5.05 21.60
CA VAL A 66 -26.93 3.71 21.57
C VAL A 66 -27.52 3.39 20.19
N VAL A 67 -28.28 4.32 19.60
CA VAL A 67 -28.85 4.15 18.26
C VAL A 67 -27.78 4.07 17.18
N SER A 68 -26.70 4.86 17.28
CA SER A 68 -25.57 4.80 16.35
C SER A 68 -24.85 3.45 16.45
N PHE A 69 -24.64 2.95 17.67
CA PHE A 69 -24.01 1.66 17.91
C PHE A 69 -24.86 0.49 17.38
N ILE A 70 -26.18 0.49 17.65
CA ILE A 70 -27.10 -0.51 17.11
C ILE A 70 -27.11 -0.48 15.58
N SER A 71 -27.19 0.71 14.97
CA SER A 71 -27.16 0.85 13.51
C SER A 71 -25.84 0.33 12.93
N PHE A 72 -24.71 0.59 13.59
CA PHE A 72 -23.41 0.07 13.19
C PHE A 72 -23.37 -1.47 13.28
N LEU A 73 -23.87 -2.06 14.35
CA LEU A 73 -23.97 -3.53 14.50
C LEU A 73 -24.85 -4.16 13.42
N VAL A 74 -25.99 -3.55 13.12
CA VAL A 74 -26.90 -4.00 12.06
C VAL A 74 -26.20 -3.93 10.70
N CYS A 75 -25.57 -2.79 10.37
CA CYS A 75 -24.79 -2.64 9.14
C CYS A 75 -23.61 -3.61 9.04
N TYR A 76 -22.93 -3.90 10.15
CA TYR A 76 -21.84 -4.86 10.21
C TYR A 76 -22.33 -6.29 9.96
N ARG A 77 -23.49 -6.64 10.52
CA ARG A 77 -24.08 -7.97 10.39
C ARG A 77 -24.71 -8.23 9.02
N ILE A 78 -25.31 -7.23 8.38
CA ILE A 78 -25.91 -7.34 7.03
C ILE A 78 -24.82 -7.37 5.94
N GLY A 79 -23.62 -6.87 6.25
CA GLY A 79 -22.48 -6.82 5.34
C GLY A 79 -22.59 -5.71 4.29
N PRO A 80 -21.46 -5.28 3.70
CA PRO A 80 -21.45 -4.19 2.74
C PRO A 80 -22.22 -4.57 1.47
N PRO A 81 -22.91 -3.60 0.83
CA PRO A 81 -23.74 -3.88 -0.32
C PRO A 81 -22.88 -4.42 -1.49
N LYS A 82 -23.19 -5.64 -1.95
CA LYS A 82 -22.36 -6.38 -2.93
C LYS A 82 -22.35 -5.76 -4.33
N ASN A 83 -23.42 -5.05 -4.71
CA ASN A 83 -23.57 -4.51 -6.06
C ASN A 83 -22.62 -3.31 -6.29
N GLN A 84 -21.95 -3.28 -7.44
CA GLN A 84 -21.05 -2.17 -7.80
C GLN A 84 -21.79 -0.82 -7.86
N ARG A 85 -23.06 -0.84 -8.30
CA ARG A 85 -23.92 0.34 -8.35
C ARG A 85 -24.20 0.93 -6.97
N SER A 86 -24.46 0.09 -5.96
CA SER A 86 -24.66 0.54 -4.58
C SER A 86 -23.38 1.05 -3.94
N LYS A 87 -22.22 0.43 -4.24
CA LYS A 87 -20.93 0.94 -3.77
C LYS A 87 -20.64 2.34 -4.31
N ASN A 88 -20.88 2.55 -5.60
CA ASN A 88 -20.73 3.88 -6.21
C ASN A 88 -21.70 4.88 -5.58
N LEU A 89 -22.96 4.50 -5.35
CA LEU A 89 -23.94 5.40 -4.72
C LEU A 89 -23.52 5.78 -3.29
N VAL A 90 -23.09 4.82 -2.48
CA VAL A 90 -22.57 5.07 -1.12
C VAL A 90 -21.34 5.97 -1.17
N MET A 91 -20.42 5.76 -2.12
CA MET A 91 -19.26 6.62 -2.33
C MET A 91 -19.68 8.07 -2.64
N TRP A 92 -20.60 8.26 -3.60
CA TRP A 92 -21.09 9.59 -3.97
C TRP A 92 -21.84 10.26 -2.82
N THR A 93 -22.66 9.53 -2.06
CA THR A 93 -23.39 10.08 -0.92
C THR A 93 -22.44 10.45 0.22
N LEU A 94 -21.46 9.60 0.52
CA LEU A 94 -20.48 9.87 1.57
C LEU A 94 -19.60 11.07 1.21
N GLN A 95 -19.20 11.18 -0.05
CA GLN A 95 -18.46 12.33 -0.54
C GLN A 95 -19.30 13.62 -0.51
N ALA A 96 -20.58 13.57 -0.91
CA ALA A 96 -21.47 14.73 -0.84
C ALA A 96 -21.69 15.18 0.60
N ILE A 97 -21.90 14.25 1.53
CA ILE A 97 -22.03 14.53 2.97
C ILE A 97 -20.74 15.14 3.52
N GLY A 98 -19.57 14.61 3.13
CA GLY A 98 -18.28 15.17 3.55
C GLY A 98 -18.08 16.61 3.08
N VAL A 99 -18.40 16.91 1.81
CA VAL A 99 -18.33 18.28 1.27
C VAL A 99 -19.31 19.20 2.00
N LEU A 100 -20.52 18.74 2.27
CA LEU A 100 -21.54 19.51 2.99
C LEU A 100 -21.12 19.78 4.45
N MET A 101 -20.53 18.81 5.12
CA MET A 101 -19.98 18.95 6.47
C MET A 101 -18.83 19.95 6.51
N ILE A 102 -17.90 19.91 5.54
CA ILE A 102 -16.82 20.90 5.43
C ILE A 102 -17.39 22.31 5.22
N PHE A 103 -18.42 22.43 4.39
CA PHE A 103 -19.08 23.69 4.11
C PHE A 103 -19.77 24.27 5.36
N PHE A 104 -20.51 23.44 6.11
CA PHE A 104 -21.21 23.90 7.32
C PHE A 104 -20.31 24.05 8.56
N SER A 105 -19.18 23.33 8.61
CA SER A 105 -18.24 23.40 9.73
C SER A 105 -17.33 24.64 9.69
N SER A 106 -17.31 25.40 8.59
CA SER A 106 -16.36 26.49 8.39
C SER A 106 -17.05 27.85 8.40
N GLU A 107 -16.79 28.64 9.45
CA GLU A 107 -17.16 30.07 9.52
C GLU A 107 -16.46 30.89 8.41
N TYR A 108 -15.31 30.41 7.90
CA TYR A 108 -14.58 31.03 6.79
C TYR A 108 -14.97 30.38 5.44
N GLN A 109 -15.71 31.14 4.61
CA GLN A 109 -16.21 30.66 3.31
C GLN A 109 -15.11 30.48 2.26
N GLU A 110 -14.05 31.30 2.29
CA GLU A 110 -12.96 31.22 1.31
C GLU A 110 -12.08 29.98 1.52
N ALA A 111 -11.75 29.66 2.78
CA ALA A 111 -10.93 28.51 3.11
C ALA A 111 -11.64 27.18 2.78
N SER A 112 -12.93 27.07 3.09
CA SER A 112 -13.72 25.87 2.76
C SER A 112 -13.89 25.70 1.25
N ALA A 113 -14.11 26.80 0.50
CA ALA A 113 -14.12 26.76 -0.95
C ALA A 113 -12.78 26.28 -1.53
N ALA A 114 -11.66 26.77 -1.00
CA ALA A 114 -10.33 26.33 -1.43
C ALA A 114 -10.09 24.82 -1.16
N VAL A 115 -10.55 24.30 -0.03
CA VAL A 115 -10.44 22.86 0.32
C VAL A 115 -11.32 21.99 -0.59
N ILE A 116 -12.53 22.45 -0.94
CA ILE A 116 -13.41 21.74 -1.89
C ILE A 116 -12.77 21.73 -3.28
N VAL A 117 -12.27 22.87 -3.74
CA VAL A 117 -11.62 23.00 -5.04
C VAL A 117 -10.35 22.15 -5.10
N SER A 118 -9.50 22.17 -4.08
CA SER A 118 -8.28 21.35 -4.05
C SER A 118 -8.60 19.84 -4.06
N SER A 119 -9.64 19.41 -3.34
CA SER A 119 -10.10 18.02 -3.33
C SER A 119 -10.66 17.58 -4.70
N LEU A 120 -11.38 18.47 -5.39
CA LEU A 120 -11.86 18.20 -6.75
C LEU A 120 -10.71 18.14 -7.74
N ILE A 121 -9.76 19.08 -7.66
CA ILE A 121 -8.55 19.08 -8.49
C ILE A 121 -7.81 17.77 -8.28
N ALA A 122 -7.57 17.34 -7.04
CA ALA A 122 -6.89 16.08 -6.74
C ALA A 122 -7.63 14.86 -7.30
N LYS A 123 -8.97 14.82 -7.22
CA LYS A 123 -9.79 13.70 -7.72
C LYS A 123 -9.85 13.64 -9.25
N TYR A 124 -9.92 14.79 -9.92
CA TYR A 124 -9.95 14.88 -11.38
C TYR A 124 -8.54 14.93 -11.99
N PHE A 125 -7.50 14.97 -11.15
CA PHE A 125 -6.14 14.98 -11.62
C PHE A 125 -5.81 13.66 -12.31
N PRO A 126 -5.37 13.67 -13.57
CA PRO A 126 -5.12 12.44 -14.29
C PRO A 126 -3.93 11.69 -13.68
N GLU A 127 -4.16 10.46 -13.25
CA GLU A 127 -3.14 9.49 -12.80
C GLU A 127 -1.97 9.34 -13.78
N SER A 128 -2.20 9.58 -15.07
CA SER A 128 -1.15 9.60 -16.10
C SER A 128 -0.14 10.74 -15.90
N LEU A 129 -0.59 11.90 -15.42
CA LEU A 129 0.27 13.05 -15.18
C LEU A 129 1.05 12.92 -13.88
N LEU A 130 0.46 12.31 -12.83
CA LEU A 130 1.19 11.91 -11.63
C LEU A 130 2.32 10.93 -11.95
N ARG A 131 2.05 9.90 -12.76
CA ARG A 131 3.08 8.94 -13.18
C ARG A 131 4.17 9.60 -14.03
N LYS A 132 3.83 10.55 -14.91
CA LYS A 132 4.81 11.34 -15.66
C LYS A 132 5.66 12.22 -14.75
N ILE A 133 5.05 12.90 -13.77
CA ILE A 133 5.77 13.72 -12.78
C ILE A 133 6.68 12.84 -11.93
N GLN A 134 6.20 11.69 -11.44
CA GLN A 134 7.02 10.75 -10.68
C GLN A 134 8.16 10.18 -11.53
N GLY A 135 7.91 9.88 -12.81
CA GLY A 135 8.95 9.43 -13.74
C GLY A 135 10.00 10.51 -14.00
N TYR A 136 9.56 11.76 -14.21
CA TYR A 136 10.45 12.92 -14.32
C TYR A 136 11.25 13.14 -13.03
N TRP A 137 10.60 13.03 -11.87
CA TRP A 137 11.20 13.21 -10.57
C TRP A 137 12.23 12.11 -10.26
N ARG A 138 11.92 10.83 -10.55
CA ARG A 138 12.90 9.72 -10.44
C ARG A 138 14.05 9.84 -11.44
N ARG A 139 13.83 10.46 -12.61
CA ARG A 139 14.92 10.76 -13.56
C ARG A 139 15.80 11.90 -13.07
N ARG A 140 15.20 12.93 -12.45
CA ARG A 140 15.93 14.10 -11.94
C ARG A 140 16.63 13.81 -10.60
N PHE A 141 16.04 12.94 -9.80
CA PHE A 141 16.55 12.44 -8.53
C PHE A 141 16.56 10.91 -8.59
N PRO A 142 17.55 10.32 -9.28
CA PRO A 142 17.71 8.86 -9.27
C PRO A 142 17.93 8.40 -7.83
N PRO A 143 17.22 7.34 -7.39
CA PRO A 143 17.50 6.75 -6.09
C PRO A 143 18.96 6.32 -6.06
N LYS A 144 19.70 6.71 -5.02
CA LYS A 144 21.10 6.30 -4.86
C LYS A 144 21.13 4.78 -4.77
N MET A 145 21.79 4.14 -5.74
CA MET A 145 22.03 2.71 -5.71
C MET A 145 22.99 2.45 -4.54
N ARG A 146 22.48 1.80 -3.48
CA ARG A 146 23.29 1.39 -2.33
C ARG A 146 24.04 0.13 -2.75
N LEU A 147 25.37 0.17 -2.72
CA LEU A 147 26.17 -1.04 -2.87
C LEU A 147 25.85 -2.00 -1.72
N LEU A 148 25.80 -3.29 -2.04
CA LEU A 148 25.58 -4.33 -1.07
C LEU A 148 26.75 -4.32 -0.07
N THR A 149 26.46 -4.41 1.24
CA THR A 149 27.54 -4.60 2.21
C THR A 149 28.16 -5.99 2.01
N SER A 150 29.38 -6.20 2.49
CA SER A 150 30.03 -7.53 2.40
C SER A 150 29.15 -8.61 3.02
N GLU A 151 28.55 -8.34 4.17
CA GLU A 151 27.61 -9.24 4.85
C GLU A 151 26.36 -9.55 4.01
N GLU A 152 25.70 -8.52 3.46
CA GLU A 152 24.53 -8.70 2.60
C GLU A 152 24.88 -9.51 1.32
N TYR A 153 26.09 -9.34 0.79
CA TYR A 153 26.60 -10.13 -0.34
C TYR A 153 26.78 -11.60 0.01
N TYR A 154 27.39 -11.91 1.17
CA TYR A 154 27.54 -13.29 1.62
C TYR A 154 26.19 -13.96 1.89
N GLU A 155 25.25 -13.26 2.53
CA GLU A 155 23.91 -13.82 2.80
C GLU A 155 23.15 -14.08 1.50
N GLN A 156 23.17 -13.13 0.57
CA GLN A 156 22.52 -13.29 -0.73
C GLN A 156 23.17 -14.42 -1.53
N GLY A 157 24.50 -14.52 -1.53
CA GLY A 157 25.24 -15.62 -2.14
C GLY A 157 24.82 -16.98 -1.56
N ALA A 158 24.78 -17.11 -0.23
CA ALA A 158 24.36 -18.35 0.43
C ALA A 158 22.91 -18.73 0.09
N ARG A 159 22.00 -17.75 0.05
CA ARG A 159 20.59 -17.97 -0.26
C ARG A 159 20.37 -18.39 -1.72
N GLU A 160 20.96 -17.65 -2.67
CA GLU A 160 20.83 -17.94 -4.09
C GLU A 160 21.52 -19.26 -4.46
N THR A 161 22.71 -19.55 -3.89
CA THR A 161 23.38 -20.84 -4.09
C THR A 161 22.52 -22.00 -3.59
N LYS A 162 21.89 -21.87 -2.41
CA LYS A 162 20.95 -22.90 -1.92
C LYS A 162 19.78 -23.11 -2.86
N VAL A 163 19.14 -22.04 -3.30
CA VAL A 163 18.00 -22.10 -4.24
C VAL A 163 18.41 -22.70 -5.58
N ALA A 164 19.59 -22.32 -6.10
CA ALA A 164 20.13 -22.85 -7.35
C ALA A 164 20.44 -24.35 -7.24
N LEU A 165 21.02 -24.81 -6.13
CA LEU A 165 21.29 -26.23 -5.86
C LEU A 165 19.99 -27.04 -5.73
N ASP A 166 18.98 -26.51 -5.05
CA ASP A 166 17.66 -27.16 -4.95
C ASP A 166 16.98 -27.27 -6.32
N ASN A 167 17.07 -26.22 -7.15
CA ASN A 167 16.57 -26.24 -8.52
C ASN A 167 17.35 -27.22 -9.40
N LEU A 168 18.67 -27.28 -9.25
CA LEU A 168 19.52 -28.25 -9.93
C LEU A 168 19.13 -29.69 -9.57
N ARG A 169 18.90 -29.98 -8.28
CA ARG A 169 18.44 -31.30 -7.81
C ARG A 169 17.09 -31.67 -8.41
N LYS A 170 16.14 -30.73 -8.44
CA LYS A 170 14.83 -30.95 -9.07
C LYS A 170 14.94 -31.21 -10.58
N TYR A 171 15.86 -30.52 -11.25
CA TYR A 171 16.12 -30.74 -12.66
C TYR A 171 16.74 -32.12 -12.90
N CYS A 172 17.78 -32.50 -12.13
CA CYS A 172 18.41 -33.81 -12.27
C CYS A 172 17.48 -34.98 -11.94
N SER A 173 16.48 -34.79 -11.07
CA SER A 173 15.45 -35.79 -10.77
C SER A 173 14.29 -35.83 -11.77
N SER A 174 14.18 -34.87 -12.69
CA SER A 174 13.12 -34.86 -13.69
C SER A 174 13.44 -35.80 -14.87
N PRO A 175 12.43 -36.37 -15.55
CA PRO A 175 12.64 -37.26 -16.70
C PRO A 175 13.22 -36.55 -17.94
N ASP A 176 13.28 -35.21 -17.94
CA ASP A 176 13.82 -34.40 -19.03
C ASP A 176 15.35 -34.25 -18.98
N CYS A 177 15.96 -34.59 -17.85
CA CYS A 177 17.41 -34.52 -17.69
C CYS A 177 18.07 -35.77 -18.25
N ALA A 178 19.14 -35.64 -19.03
CA ALA A 178 19.93 -36.78 -19.50
C ALA A 178 20.93 -37.24 -18.41
N GLN A 179 20.44 -37.78 -17.29
CA GLN A 179 21.26 -38.08 -16.11
C GLN A 179 22.47 -38.97 -16.43
N TRP A 180 22.27 -39.98 -17.27
CA TRP A 180 23.35 -40.91 -17.69
C TRP A 180 24.47 -40.22 -18.44
N ASN A 181 24.18 -39.23 -19.28
CA ASN A 181 25.19 -38.48 -20.02
C ASN A 181 26.00 -37.57 -19.08
N ILE A 182 25.32 -36.95 -18.10
CA ILE A 182 25.98 -36.14 -17.07
C ILE A 182 26.88 -37.01 -16.18
N MET A 183 26.40 -38.19 -15.78
CA MET A 183 27.13 -39.11 -14.92
C MET A 183 28.41 -39.67 -15.56
N LEU A 184 28.44 -39.80 -16.89
CA LEU A 184 29.62 -40.19 -17.67
C LEU A 184 30.67 -39.07 -17.81
N LYS A 185 30.26 -37.81 -17.69
CA LYS A 185 31.15 -36.65 -17.79
C LYS A 185 31.75 -36.22 -16.44
N LEU A 186 31.12 -36.64 -15.34
CA LEU A 186 31.55 -36.29 -14.00
C LEU A 186 32.65 -37.24 -13.51
N ASN A 187 33.62 -36.69 -12.77
CA ASN A 187 34.72 -37.47 -12.19
C ASN A 187 34.24 -38.45 -11.11
N ASP A 188 33.23 -38.06 -10.32
CA ASP A 188 32.65 -38.90 -9.26
C ASP A 188 31.13 -39.05 -9.45
N SER A 189 30.76 -40.17 -10.09
CA SER A 189 29.37 -40.55 -10.32
C SER A 189 28.62 -40.85 -9.03
N ARG A 190 29.30 -41.36 -7.99
CA ARG A 190 28.65 -41.75 -6.72
C ARG A 190 28.25 -40.52 -5.91
N ARG A 191 29.13 -39.52 -5.86
CA ARG A 191 28.85 -38.24 -5.21
C ARG A 191 27.69 -37.52 -5.88
N PHE A 192 27.61 -37.54 -7.22
CA PHE A 192 26.48 -36.99 -7.95
C PHE A 192 25.15 -37.68 -7.59
N ALA A 193 25.12 -39.02 -7.56
CA ALA A 193 23.92 -39.75 -7.17
C ALA A 193 23.47 -39.39 -5.75
N SER A 194 24.41 -39.34 -4.79
CA SER A 194 24.11 -38.95 -3.42
C SER A 194 23.59 -37.52 -3.29
N PHE A 195 24.08 -36.59 -4.13
CA PHE A 195 23.60 -35.21 -4.20
C PHE A 195 22.16 -35.13 -4.72
N VAL A 196 21.81 -35.91 -5.75
CA VAL A 196 20.44 -35.96 -6.29
C VAL A 196 19.46 -36.52 -5.26
N GLU A 197 19.89 -37.48 -4.44
CA GLU A 197 19.08 -38.09 -3.38
C GLU A 197 18.78 -37.15 -2.19
N GLY A 198 19.58 -36.10 -2.00
CA GLY A 198 19.36 -35.15 -0.89
C GLY A 198 20.60 -34.77 -0.10
N ASN A 199 21.71 -35.49 -0.26
CA ASN A 199 22.92 -35.28 0.54
C ASN A 199 23.67 -33.99 0.17
N SER A 200 24.62 -33.61 1.02
CA SER A 200 25.48 -32.43 0.81
C SER A 200 26.23 -32.52 -0.52
N HIS A 201 26.42 -31.37 -1.16
CA HIS A 201 27.25 -31.26 -2.36
C HIS A 201 28.76 -31.22 -2.05
N LEU A 202 29.12 -30.94 -0.79
CA LEU A 202 30.49 -30.90 -0.28
C LEU A 202 30.79 -32.19 0.50
N SER A 203 31.98 -32.74 0.34
CA SER A 203 32.46 -33.84 1.19
C SER A 203 33.00 -33.31 2.52
N ASP A 204 32.98 -34.13 3.56
CA ASP A 204 33.50 -33.74 4.88
C ASP A 204 34.99 -33.39 4.83
N GLU A 205 35.76 -34.07 3.97
CA GLU A 205 37.19 -33.79 3.73
C GLU A 205 37.39 -32.41 3.10
N GLU A 206 36.59 -32.03 2.10
CA GLU A 206 36.67 -30.70 1.48
C GLU A 206 36.34 -29.58 2.47
N VAL A 207 35.37 -29.81 3.34
CA VAL A 207 35.00 -28.86 4.40
C VAL A 207 36.16 -28.71 5.40
N LEU A 208 36.75 -29.82 5.84
CA LEU A 208 37.88 -29.82 6.76
C LEU A 208 39.12 -29.14 6.14
N ASP A 209 39.42 -29.40 4.87
CA ASP A 209 40.51 -28.77 4.16
C ASP A 209 40.30 -27.25 4.05
N TYR A 210 39.09 -26.80 3.72
CA TYR A 210 38.75 -25.38 3.68
C TYR A 210 38.87 -24.71 5.06
N GLU A 211 38.35 -25.36 6.10
CA GLU A 211 38.46 -24.87 7.48
C GLU A 211 39.92 -24.77 7.94
N SER A 212 40.73 -25.80 7.65
CA SER A 212 42.15 -25.83 7.99
C SER A 212 42.93 -24.73 7.27
N TYR A 213 42.63 -24.51 5.99
CA TYR A 213 43.20 -23.45 5.18
C TYR A 213 42.82 -22.07 5.70
N ALA A 214 41.53 -21.84 5.98
CA ALA A 214 41.04 -20.60 6.56
C ALA A 214 41.72 -20.29 7.91
N PHE A 215 41.90 -21.30 8.77
CA PHE A 215 42.62 -21.16 10.04
C PHE A 215 44.11 -20.83 9.84
N SER A 216 44.74 -21.42 8.82
CA SER A 216 46.14 -21.15 8.49
C SER A 216 46.35 -19.69 8.02
N MET A 217 45.40 -19.13 7.28
CA MET A 217 45.41 -17.74 6.83
C MET A 217 45.22 -16.76 7.98
N ASP A 218 44.28 -17.03 8.91
CA ASP A 218 44.12 -16.22 10.13
C ASP A 218 45.40 -16.21 10.98
N ARG A 219 46.10 -17.35 11.05
CA ARG A 219 47.35 -17.49 11.80
C ARG A 219 48.52 -16.72 11.17
N LYS A 220 48.57 -16.64 9.84
CA LYS A 220 49.58 -15.84 9.12
C LYS A 220 49.29 -14.34 9.21
N SER A 221 48.02 -13.95 9.27
CA SER A 221 47.61 -12.54 9.34
C SER A 221 47.80 -11.90 10.72
N LYS A 222 47.97 -12.70 11.79
CA LYS A 222 48.29 -12.20 13.13
C LYS A 222 49.82 -12.02 13.27
N PRO A 223 50.34 -10.80 13.46
CA PRO A 223 51.73 -10.64 13.83
C PRO A 223 51.96 -11.38 15.16
N ARG A 224 53.01 -12.21 15.21
CA ARG A 224 53.46 -12.82 16.48
C ARG A 224 53.62 -11.69 17.51
N PRO A 225 53.11 -11.81 18.74
CA PRO A 225 53.41 -10.81 19.76
C PRO A 225 54.91 -10.88 20.03
N LEU A 226 55.65 -9.93 19.46
CA LEU A 226 57.07 -9.74 19.75
C LEU A 226 57.14 -9.31 21.21
N ALA A 227 57.59 -10.23 22.07
CA ALA A 227 58.00 -9.86 23.42
C ALA A 227 59.16 -8.85 23.30
N ASN A 228 58.93 -7.67 23.85
CA ASN A 228 59.88 -6.62 24.24
C ASN A 228 61.26 -6.62 23.54
N SER A 229 61.47 -5.68 22.63
CA SER A 229 62.72 -4.93 22.59
C SER A 229 62.52 -3.60 21.88
N THR A 230 62.72 -2.52 22.63
CA THR A 230 62.93 -1.15 22.17
C THR A 230 64.01 -1.10 21.09
N GLY A 231 63.73 -0.39 19.99
CA GLY A 231 64.73 -0.09 18.96
C GLY A 231 64.09 0.49 17.71
N ASP A 232 64.24 1.80 17.53
CA ASP A 232 64.01 2.53 16.27
C ASP A 232 64.72 1.84 15.09
N HIS A 233 64.00 1.57 14.00
CA HIS A 233 64.51 1.75 12.64
C HIS A 233 63.35 1.75 11.63
N LEU A 234 63.28 2.81 10.82
CA LEU A 234 62.48 2.90 9.59
C LEU A 234 62.89 1.80 8.61
N GLU A 235 61.97 1.21 7.85
CA GLU A 235 62.22 1.00 6.42
C GLU A 235 60.91 0.75 5.65
N ILE A 236 60.75 1.57 4.62
CA ILE A 236 59.80 1.42 3.53
C ILE A 236 60.31 0.30 2.63
N SER A 237 59.43 -0.62 2.24
CA SER A 237 59.60 -1.39 1.00
C SER A 237 58.22 -1.59 0.36
N GLU A 238 57.85 -0.63 -0.50
CA GLU A 238 57.01 -0.92 -1.65
C GLU A 238 57.95 -1.51 -2.71
N ASP A 239 57.84 -2.81 -3.01
CA ASP A 239 58.14 -3.29 -4.36
C ASP A 239 57.43 -4.61 -4.70
N ASP A 240 57.15 -4.70 -5.98
CA ASP A 240 56.26 -5.53 -6.76
C ASP A 240 56.81 -6.96 -7.00
N SER A 241 55.92 -7.93 -7.28
CA SER A 241 56.31 -9.15 -8.00
C SER A 241 55.10 -9.69 -8.76
N SER A 242 54.98 -9.19 -9.98
CA SER A 242 54.16 -9.74 -11.05
C SER A 242 55.11 -10.28 -12.12
N ASP A 243 55.33 -11.60 -12.11
CA ASP A 243 56.01 -12.42 -13.12
C ASP A 243 55.13 -13.70 -13.17
N GLU A 244 54.66 -14.28 -14.27
CA GLU A 244 55.12 -14.54 -15.65
C GLU A 244 53.84 -15.09 -16.38
N GLU A 245 53.64 -15.21 -17.71
CA GLU A 245 54.53 -15.51 -18.83
C GLU A 245 53.70 -15.31 -20.13
N GLU A 246 54.30 -14.66 -21.14
CA GLU A 246 53.88 -14.72 -22.55
C GLU A 246 54.63 -15.89 -23.22
N ASP A 247 53.92 -16.77 -23.92
CA ASP A 247 54.51 -17.68 -24.91
C ASP A 247 54.05 -17.25 -26.32
N GLU A 248 55.00 -16.73 -27.12
CA GLU A 248 54.93 -16.67 -28.59
C GLU A 248 55.45 -17.98 -29.20
N VAL A 249 54.73 -18.50 -30.20
CA VAL A 249 55.13 -18.76 -31.62
C VAL A 249 54.15 -19.73 -32.27
#